data_AF-A0A6C0E2D8-F1
#
_entry.id   AF-A0A6C0E2D8-F1
#
_cell.length_a   1.000
_cell.length_b   1.000
_cell.length_c   1.000
_cell.angle_alpha   90.00
_cell.angle_beta   90.00
_cell.angle_gamma   90.00
#
_symmetry.space_group_name_H-M   'P 1'
#
loop_
_entity.id
_entity.type
_entity.pdbx_description
1 polymer ?
#
loop_
_entity_poly.entity_id
_entity_poly.type
_entity_poly.pdbx_seq_one_letter_code
_entity_poly.pdbx_strand_id
1 'polypeptide(L)'
;MAYVSNYTFDNMSRIGNDGCCIDQNTIQNAQSCNYLLQNYFSADCSMKNAKLLATTQPCINYSGGYGLAVGGCNVQESSKLLLGGIQTHPRCRIDLYQRPFATVPFLGRGSVDPILESQIQQGESITNKRTVTKLTEQSYLKYHTTPLLLEVKENIQNPANLVEGVASEGWVRGGVPSRELTKDMNYYTTHTAGQYV
;
A
#
# COMPACT_ATOMS: atom_id res chain seq x y z
N MET A 1 97.96 -25.33 15.24
CA MET A 1 98.12 -24.30 14.18
C MET A 1 97.62 -22.99 14.76
N ALA A 2 98.48 -21.98 14.86
CA ALA A 2 98.11 -20.69 15.46
C ALA A 2 97.35 -19.85 14.42
N TYR A 3 96.17 -19.36 14.80
CA TYR A 3 95.42 -18.40 13.98
C TYR A 3 96.07 -17.02 14.15
N VAL A 4 96.84 -16.59 13.15
CA VAL A 4 97.44 -15.26 13.10
C VAL A 4 96.47 -14.37 12.32
N SER A 5 95.72 -13.53 13.04
CA SER A 5 94.92 -12.47 12.41
C SER A 5 95.77 -11.22 12.26
N ASN A 6 95.59 -10.52 11.14
CA ASN A 6 96.27 -9.26 10.88
C ASN A 6 95.77 -8.19 11.87
N TYR A 7 96.68 -7.46 12.53
CA TYR A 7 96.32 -6.44 13.54
C TYR A 7 95.74 -5.16 12.90
N THR A 8 95.88 -5.00 11.60
CA THR A 8 95.28 -3.92 10.82
C THR A 8 93.93 -4.39 10.28
N PHE A 9 92.85 -3.84 10.80
CA PHE A 9 91.50 -3.97 10.22
C PHE A 9 91.55 -3.48 8.76
N ASP A 10 91.31 -4.39 7.80
CA ASP A 10 91.08 -4.22 6.36
C ASP A 10 91.83 -3.14 5.55
N ASN A 11 93.00 -2.63 6.02
CA ASN A 11 93.92 -1.74 5.27
C ASN A 11 93.27 -0.50 4.61
N MET A 12 92.05 -0.14 4.99
CA MET A 12 91.34 1.04 4.49
C MET A 12 91.47 2.16 5.52
N SER A 13 91.58 3.39 5.02
CA SER A 13 91.98 4.57 5.78
C SER A 13 91.05 4.98 6.94
N ARG A 14 89.88 4.32 7.12
CA ARG A 14 88.91 4.61 8.19
C ARG A 14 88.04 3.40 8.51
N ILE A 15 87.66 3.27 9.79
CA ILE A 15 86.77 2.23 10.35
C ILE A 15 85.44 2.10 9.58
N GLY A 16 84.89 3.21 9.06
CA GLY A 16 83.62 3.20 8.33
C GLY A 16 83.61 2.42 7.01
N ASN A 17 84.80 2.01 6.55
CA ASN A 17 84.97 1.22 5.33
C ASN A 17 85.12 -0.29 5.60
N ASP A 18 85.28 -0.68 6.87
CA ASP A 18 85.38 -2.08 7.26
C ASP A 18 84.05 -2.78 6.97
N GLY A 19 84.10 -4.03 6.50
CA GLY A 19 82.88 -4.77 6.12
C GLY A 19 81.83 -4.81 7.25
N CYS A 20 82.27 -5.00 8.49
CA CYS A 20 81.39 -5.02 9.66
C CYS A 20 80.67 -3.68 9.90
N CYS A 21 81.31 -2.55 9.61
CA CYS A 21 80.72 -1.22 9.77
C CYS A 21 79.73 -0.91 8.66
N ILE A 22 80.03 -1.31 7.41
CA ILE A 22 79.12 -1.19 6.27
C ILE A 22 77.89 -2.08 6.48
N ASP A 23 78.08 -3.31 6.94
CA ASP A 23 76.99 -4.25 7.23
C ASP A 23 76.07 -3.70 8.33
N GLN A 24 76.65 -3.19 9.42
CA GLN A 24 75.86 -2.64 10.52
C GLN A 24 75.10 -1.37 10.11
N ASN A 25 75.72 -0.50 9.31
CA ASN A 25 75.03 0.66 8.74
C ASN A 25 73.88 0.22 7.81
N THR A 26 74.08 -0.82 7.01
CA THR A 26 73.05 -1.36 6.12
C THR A 26 71.89 -1.95 6.92
N ILE A 27 72.17 -2.71 7.98
CA ILE A 27 71.15 -3.26 8.89
C ILE A 27 70.35 -2.15 9.56
N GLN A 28 71.03 -1.12 10.09
CA GLN A 28 70.35 0.00 10.74
C GLN A 28 69.48 0.81 9.76
N ASN A 29 69.99 1.07 8.55
CA ASN A 29 69.24 1.75 7.50
C ASN A 29 68.00 0.93 7.10
N ALA A 30 68.16 -0.39 6.88
CA ALA A 30 67.05 -1.28 6.55
C ALA A 30 66.02 -1.35 7.68
N GLN A 31 66.45 -1.43 8.94
CA GLN A 31 65.55 -1.45 10.11
C GLN A 31 64.79 -0.13 10.26
N SER A 32 65.45 1.02 10.04
CA SER A 32 64.79 2.33 10.09
C SER A 32 63.72 2.46 9.00
N CYS A 33 64.04 2.05 7.76
CA CYS A 33 63.05 2.01 6.68
C CYS A 33 61.91 1.03 6.99
N ASN A 34 62.23 -0.16 7.48
CA ASN A 34 61.22 -1.15 7.85
C ASN A 34 60.30 -0.63 8.96
N TYR A 35 60.83 0.02 10.01
CA TYR A 35 59.99 0.57 11.08
C TYR A 35 58.95 1.58 10.58
N LEU A 36 59.34 2.43 9.62
CA LEU A 36 58.45 3.43 9.03
C LEU A 36 57.40 2.82 8.08
N LEU A 37 57.77 1.74 7.38
CA LEU A 37 56.93 1.11 6.36
C LEU A 37 56.16 -0.11 6.87
N GLN A 38 56.51 -0.63 8.05
CA GLN A 38 55.93 -1.84 8.59
C GLN A 38 54.53 -1.56 9.13
N ASN A 39 53.54 -2.12 8.44
CA ASN A 39 52.20 -2.19 8.98
C ASN A 39 52.13 -3.30 10.05
N TYR A 40 52.19 -2.91 11.32
CA TYR A 40 52.07 -3.83 12.47
C TYR A 40 50.68 -4.50 12.59
N PHE A 41 49.70 -4.03 11.84
CA PHE A 41 48.33 -4.54 11.83
C PHE A 41 47.97 -5.24 10.51
N SER A 42 48.95 -5.64 9.70
CA SER A 42 48.73 -6.30 8.40
C SER A 42 47.92 -7.61 8.49
N ALA A 43 47.98 -8.32 9.62
CA ALA A 43 47.19 -9.52 9.86
C ALA A 43 45.72 -9.23 10.22
N ASP A 44 45.42 -8.04 10.75
CA ASP A 44 44.06 -7.60 11.06
C ASP A 44 43.57 -6.67 9.96
N CYS A 45 43.06 -7.26 8.88
CA CYS A 45 42.53 -6.49 7.75
C CYS A 45 41.43 -5.51 8.18
N SER A 46 40.63 -5.83 9.21
CA SER A 46 39.54 -4.97 9.71
C SER A 46 40.01 -3.81 10.61
N MET A 47 41.30 -3.75 10.96
CA MET A 47 41.87 -2.78 11.90
C MET A 47 41.13 -2.73 13.25
N LYS A 48 40.55 -3.85 13.69
CA LYS A 48 39.73 -3.92 14.91
C LYS A 48 40.52 -3.50 16.15
N ASN A 49 41.76 -3.99 16.29
CA ASN A 49 42.59 -3.69 17.45
C ASN A 49 43.07 -2.22 17.46
N ALA A 50 43.44 -1.69 16.30
CA ALA A 50 43.85 -0.29 16.16
C ALA A 50 42.68 0.66 16.42
N LYS A 51 41.48 0.32 15.93
CA LYS A 51 40.25 1.07 16.22
C LYS A 51 39.93 1.05 17.70
N LEU A 52 40.00 -0.12 18.35
CA LEU A 52 39.76 -0.26 19.78
C LEU A 52 40.73 0.64 20.57
N LEU A 53 42.03 0.53 20.31
CA LEU A 53 43.05 1.35 20.96
C LEU A 53 42.77 2.86 20.81
N ALA A 54 42.50 3.31 19.59
CA ALA A 54 42.19 4.72 19.32
C ALA A 54 40.94 5.18 20.09
N THR A 55 39.89 4.36 20.12
CA THR A 55 38.65 4.71 20.84
C THR A 55 38.75 4.66 22.37
N THR A 56 39.75 3.97 22.93
CA THR A 56 39.94 3.93 24.39
C THR A 56 40.52 5.20 24.98
N GLN A 57 41.12 6.06 24.15
CA GLN A 57 41.78 7.28 24.62
C GLN A 57 40.99 8.51 24.16
N PRO A 58 40.65 9.44 25.08
CA PRO A 58 40.08 10.71 24.68
C PRO A 58 41.11 11.49 23.82
N CYS A 59 40.62 12.22 22.82
CA CYS A 59 41.42 13.03 21.89
C CYS A 59 42.26 12.27 20.84
N ILE A 60 42.07 10.95 20.67
CA ILE A 60 42.65 10.22 19.52
C ILE A 60 41.58 10.08 18.43
N ASN A 61 41.76 10.79 17.32
CA ASN A 61 40.92 10.65 16.14
C ASN A 61 41.45 9.53 15.25
N TYR A 62 40.62 8.52 14.99
CA TYR A 62 40.94 7.46 14.03
C TYR A 62 40.46 7.85 12.63
N SER A 63 41.33 7.70 11.63
CA SER A 63 40.97 7.75 10.21
C SER A 63 41.23 6.39 9.57
N GLY A 64 40.22 5.82 8.93
CA GLY A 64 40.30 4.56 8.20
C GLY A 64 40.32 4.78 6.68
N GLY A 65 40.37 3.69 5.93
CA GLY A 65 40.22 3.72 4.47
C GLY A 65 38.82 4.14 4.02
N TYR A 66 38.70 4.58 2.77
CA TYR A 66 37.44 5.03 2.15
C TYR A 66 36.53 3.85 1.78
N GLY A 67 35.93 3.22 2.79
CA GLY A 67 34.93 2.17 2.62
C GLY A 67 35.50 0.76 2.39
N LEU A 68 36.80 0.63 2.11
CA LEU A 68 37.49 -0.65 2.01
C LEU A 68 38.63 -0.73 3.02
N ALA A 69 38.75 -1.87 3.66
CA ALA A 69 39.83 -2.18 4.57
C ALA A 69 41.09 -2.59 3.78
N VAL A 70 42.26 -2.41 4.37
CA VAL A 70 43.54 -2.71 3.71
C VAL A 70 43.62 -4.22 3.45
N GLY A 71 43.64 -4.61 2.17
CA GLY A 71 43.59 -6.02 1.76
C GLY A 71 42.18 -6.55 1.42
N GLY A 72 41.13 -5.72 1.48
CA GLY A 72 39.83 -6.02 0.87
C GLY A 72 38.97 -7.06 1.59
N CYS A 73 39.23 -7.39 2.85
CA CYS A 73 38.44 -8.37 3.60
C CYS A 73 36.96 -7.98 3.80
N ASN A 74 36.62 -6.69 3.72
CA ASN A 74 35.26 -6.18 3.95
C ASN A 74 34.55 -5.78 2.64
N VAL A 75 35.03 -6.23 1.47
CA VAL A 75 34.47 -5.85 0.16
C VAL A 75 32.98 -6.18 0.07
N GLN A 76 32.54 -7.32 0.58
CA GLN A 76 31.14 -7.74 0.54
C GLN A 76 30.26 -6.85 1.41
N GLU A 77 30.73 -6.49 2.61
CA GLU A 77 29.98 -5.64 3.54
C GLU A 77 29.91 -4.19 3.02
N SER A 78 31.03 -3.68 2.52
CA SER A 78 31.11 -2.38 1.85
C SER A 78 30.18 -2.30 0.63
N SER A 79 30.21 -3.32 -0.22
CA SER A 79 29.34 -3.42 -1.39
C SER A 79 27.87 -3.54 -0.98
N LYS A 80 27.55 -4.26 0.10
CA LYS A 80 26.17 -4.35 0.60
C LYS A 80 25.68 -3.02 1.16
N LEU A 81 26.52 -2.24 1.84
CA LEU A 81 26.14 -0.92 2.35
C LEU A 81 25.98 0.10 1.22
N LEU A 82 26.82 0.03 0.19
CA LEU A 82 26.77 0.93 -0.96
C LEU A 82 25.70 0.54 -1.99
N LEU A 83 25.49 -0.75 -2.22
CA LEU A 83 24.67 -1.28 -3.32
C LEU A 83 23.46 -2.12 -2.86
N GLY A 84 23.38 -2.51 -1.60
CA GLY A 84 22.43 -3.53 -1.12
C GLY A 84 20.97 -3.08 -1.01
N GLY A 85 20.66 -1.83 -1.32
CA GLY A 85 19.29 -1.34 -1.45
C GLY A 85 18.68 -1.62 -2.81
N ILE A 86 17.40 -1.25 -2.98
CA ILE A 86 16.79 -1.14 -4.30
C ILE A 86 17.57 -0.06 -5.05
N GLN A 87 18.28 -0.45 -6.11
CA GLN A 87 18.96 0.50 -6.98
C GLN A 87 17.91 1.43 -7.59
N THR A 88 17.87 2.68 -7.14
CA THR A 88 16.93 3.69 -7.66
C THR A 88 17.18 4.04 -9.12
N HIS A 89 18.37 3.66 -9.62
CA HIS A 89 18.80 3.81 -11.01
C HIS A 89 19.35 2.48 -11.52
N PRO A 90 18.48 1.51 -11.87
CA PRO A 90 18.94 0.32 -12.57
C PRO A 90 19.59 0.72 -13.89
N ARG A 91 20.51 -0.11 -14.40
CA ARG A 91 21.12 0.06 -15.73
C ARG A 91 20.07 -0.21 -16.82
N CYS A 92 19.12 0.70 -17.00
CA CYS A 92 18.15 0.67 -18.08
C CYS A 92 18.76 1.26 -19.36
N ARG A 93 18.24 0.81 -20.51
CA ARG A 93 18.59 1.36 -21.82
C ARG A 93 18.23 2.84 -21.81
N ILE A 94 19.23 3.71 -21.98
CA ILE A 94 19.01 5.16 -22.08
C ILE A 94 18.32 5.39 -23.42
N ASP A 95 17.03 5.72 -23.35
CA ASP A 95 16.27 6.15 -24.52
C ASP A 95 16.48 7.66 -24.72
N LEU A 96 16.65 8.10 -25.96
CA LEU A 96 16.96 9.50 -26.30
C LEU A 96 15.72 10.41 -26.28
N TYR A 97 14.56 9.88 -25.92
CA TYR A 97 13.35 10.68 -25.80
C TYR A 97 13.50 11.70 -24.67
N GLN A 98 13.05 12.92 -24.96
CA GLN A 98 12.97 13.96 -23.94
C GLN A 98 12.08 13.49 -22.80
N ARG A 99 12.55 13.68 -21.57
CA ARG A 99 11.79 13.36 -20.37
C ARG A 99 10.46 14.13 -20.39
N PRO A 100 9.32 13.51 -20.04
CA PRO A 100 8.02 14.19 -20.04
C PRO A 100 7.99 15.50 -19.22
N PHE A 101 8.88 15.62 -18.22
CA PHE A 101 9.06 16.84 -17.43
C PHE A 101 10.56 17.20 -17.36
N ALA A 102 10.90 18.43 -17.74
CA ALA A 102 12.28 18.93 -17.72
C ALA A 102 12.82 19.10 -16.28
N THR A 103 11.95 19.40 -15.33
CA THR A 103 12.26 19.57 -13.90
C THR A 103 11.27 18.79 -13.04
N VAL A 104 11.57 18.68 -11.74
CA VAL A 104 10.62 18.09 -10.78
C VAL A 104 9.42 19.05 -10.63
N PRO A 105 8.18 18.60 -10.88
CA PRO A 105 6.99 19.43 -10.70
C PRO A 105 6.77 19.76 -9.22
N PHE A 106 6.00 20.83 -8.94
CA PHE A 106 5.71 21.26 -7.58
C PHE A 106 4.98 20.16 -6.77
N LEU A 107 5.62 19.64 -5.72
CA LEU A 107 5.09 18.56 -4.87
C LEU A 107 4.36 19.06 -3.60
N GLY A 108 4.19 20.37 -3.44
CA GLY A 108 3.68 20.96 -2.19
C GLY A 108 2.22 20.61 -1.83
N ARG A 109 1.46 20.03 -2.77
CA ARG A 109 0.08 19.57 -2.50
C ARG A 109 0.00 18.12 -2.01
N GLY A 110 1.13 17.42 -1.90
CA GLY A 110 1.17 16.03 -1.47
C GLY A 110 0.75 15.03 -2.56
N SER A 111 0.57 13.77 -2.16
CA SER A 111 0.06 12.71 -3.03
C SER A 111 -1.42 12.92 -3.31
N VAL A 112 -1.79 12.96 -4.59
CA VAL A 112 -3.18 13.12 -5.05
C VAL A 112 -3.89 11.77 -5.01
N ASP A 113 -5.11 11.73 -4.47
CA ASP A 113 -6.05 10.60 -4.58
C ASP A 113 -7.28 11.05 -5.41
N PRO A 114 -7.28 10.83 -6.73
CA PRO A 114 -8.33 11.31 -7.61
C PRO A 114 -9.72 10.74 -7.27
N ILE A 115 -9.76 9.53 -6.69
CA ILE A 115 -11.02 8.86 -6.38
C ILE A 115 -11.67 9.57 -5.20
N LEU A 116 -10.91 9.78 -4.12
CA LEU A 116 -11.39 10.47 -2.93
C LEU A 116 -11.77 11.93 -3.25
N GLU A 117 -10.94 12.63 -4.02
CA GLU A 117 -11.22 14.01 -4.44
C GLU A 117 -12.53 14.11 -5.24
N SER A 118 -12.74 13.19 -6.19
CA SER A 118 -13.98 13.14 -6.97
C SER A 118 -15.20 12.85 -6.11
N GLN A 119 -15.08 11.96 -5.11
CA GLN A 119 -16.18 11.64 -4.19
C GLN A 119 -16.57 12.86 -3.34
N ILE A 120 -15.57 13.62 -2.85
CA ILE A 120 -15.82 14.83 -2.06
C ILE A 120 -16.43 15.92 -2.94
N GLN A 121 -15.92 16.11 -4.16
CA GLN A 121 -16.39 17.17 -5.06
C GLN A 121 -17.83 16.94 -5.53
N GLN A 122 -18.18 15.71 -5.88
CA GLN A 122 -19.53 15.37 -6.36
C GLN A 122 -20.51 15.20 -5.20
N GLY A 123 -20.01 14.85 -4.01
CA GLY A 123 -20.83 14.57 -2.85
C GLY A 123 -21.80 13.42 -3.09
N GLU A 124 -22.91 13.44 -2.37
CA GLU A 124 -23.95 12.42 -2.47
C GLU A 124 -25.13 12.94 -3.30
N SER A 125 -25.45 12.26 -4.42
CA SER A 125 -26.51 12.68 -5.32
C SER A 125 -27.93 12.38 -4.81
N ILE A 126 -28.08 11.39 -3.93
CA ILE A 126 -29.37 10.93 -3.43
C ILE A 126 -29.47 11.26 -1.94
N THR A 127 -30.24 12.28 -1.60
CA THR A 127 -30.44 12.74 -0.22
C THR A 127 -31.34 11.82 0.61
N ASN A 128 -32.23 11.06 -0.04
CA ASN A 128 -33.22 10.21 0.64
C ASN A 128 -32.78 8.73 0.68
N LYS A 129 -31.62 8.43 1.25
CA LYS A 129 -31.23 7.04 1.51
C LYS A 129 -32.06 6.47 2.67
N ARG A 130 -32.61 5.27 2.50
CA ARG A 130 -33.34 4.53 3.55
C ARG A 130 -32.55 4.38 4.85
N THR A 131 -31.22 4.28 4.75
CA THR A 131 -30.30 4.19 5.89
C THR A 131 -30.22 5.49 6.71
N VAL A 132 -30.48 6.65 6.09
CA VAL A 132 -30.37 7.98 6.69
C VAL A 132 -31.73 8.47 7.18
N THR A 133 -32.75 8.50 6.31
CA THR A 133 -34.07 9.05 6.64
C THR A 133 -34.91 8.13 7.52
N LYS A 134 -34.61 6.82 7.58
CA LYS A 134 -35.34 5.79 8.37
C LYS A 134 -36.87 5.77 8.19
N LEU A 135 -37.41 6.54 7.25
CA LEU A 135 -38.82 6.53 6.87
C LEU A 135 -39.04 5.31 6.00
N THR A 136 -39.85 4.38 6.48
CA THR A 136 -40.36 3.29 5.67
C THR A 136 -41.66 3.76 5.02
N GLU A 137 -41.92 3.36 3.78
CA GLU A 137 -43.23 3.57 3.13
C GLU A 137 -44.31 2.66 3.72
N GLN A 138 -44.00 1.92 4.78
CA GLN A 138 -44.92 1.02 5.44
C GLN A 138 -45.74 1.80 6.49
N SER A 139 -47.06 1.68 6.38
CA SER A 139 -47.96 2.25 7.36
C SER A 139 -47.90 1.45 8.66
N TYR A 140 -47.53 2.12 9.76
CA TYR A 140 -47.61 1.57 11.11
C TYR A 140 -49.00 1.70 11.73
N LEU A 141 -50.02 2.10 10.96
CA LEU A 141 -51.39 2.31 11.43
C LEU A 141 -51.93 1.08 12.19
N LYS A 142 -51.58 -0.13 11.71
CA LYS A 142 -51.96 -1.41 12.36
C LYS A 142 -51.56 -1.51 13.84
N TYR A 143 -50.48 -0.83 14.24
CA TYR A 143 -49.99 -0.85 15.62
C TYR A 143 -50.55 0.29 16.48
N HIS A 144 -51.18 1.29 15.87
CA HIS A 144 -51.73 2.46 16.55
C HIS A 144 -53.27 2.45 16.63
N THR A 145 -53.94 1.77 15.70
CA THR A 145 -55.40 1.63 15.72
C THR A 145 -55.81 0.35 16.41
N THR A 146 -56.86 0.42 17.24
CA THR A 146 -57.49 -0.77 17.82
C THR A 146 -58.07 -1.66 16.72
N PRO A 147 -57.75 -2.96 16.69
CA PRO A 147 -58.35 -3.88 15.71
C PRO A 147 -59.84 -4.04 16.00
N LEU A 148 -60.62 -4.31 14.94
CA LEU A 148 -62.02 -4.70 15.08
C LEU A 148 -62.12 -6.04 15.82
N LEU A 149 -63.20 -6.21 16.60
CA LEU A 149 -63.59 -7.50 17.13
C LEU A 149 -63.78 -8.49 15.97
N LEU A 150 -63.39 -9.76 16.17
CA LEU A 150 -63.36 -10.77 15.11
C LEU A 150 -64.72 -10.89 14.40
N GLU A 151 -65.81 -10.97 15.17
CA GLU A 151 -67.18 -11.08 14.66
C GLU A 151 -67.58 -9.87 13.80
N VAL A 152 -67.23 -8.67 14.26
CA VAL A 152 -67.51 -7.42 13.53
C VAL A 152 -66.69 -7.37 12.24
N LYS A 153 -65.43 -7.80 12.30
CA LYS A 153 -64.56 -7.86 11.12
C LYS A 153 -65.09 -8.83 10.07
N GLU A 154 -65.49 -10.04 10.47
CA GLU A 154 -66.02 -11.05 9.56
C GLU A 154 -67.33 -10.60 8.92
N ASN A 155 -68.17 -9.90 9.69
CA ASN A 155 -69.43 -9.37 9.17
C ASN A 155 -69.21 -8.21 8.18
N ILE A 156 -68.37 -7.23 8.53
CA ILE A 156 -68.15 -6.03 7.69
C ILE A 156 -67.29 -6.35 6.46
N GLN A 157 -66.28 -7.20 6.60
CA GLN A 157 -65.37 -7.51 5.50
C GLN A 157 -65.99 -8.46 4.48
N ASN A 158 -67.09 -9.15 4.83
CA ASN A 158 -67.80 -10.01 3.90
C ASN A 158 -68.68 -9.16 2.96
N PRO A 159 -68.34 -9.04 1.65
CA PRO A 159 -69.11 -8.22 0.72
C PRO A 159 -70.53 -8.75 0.53
N ALA A 160 -70.81 -10.03 0.78
CA ALA A 160 -72.15 -10.58 0.69
C ALA A 160 -73.12 -9.97 1.72
N ASN A 161 -72.60 -9.40 2.82
CA ASN A 161 -73.44 -8.84 3.89
C ASN A 161 -73.78 -7.37 3.69
N LEU A 162 -72.90 -6.61 3.04
CA LEU A 162 -73.01 -5.14 2.93
C LEU A 162 -73.12 -4.63 1.49
N VAL A 163 -72.75 -5.44 0.49
CA VAL A 163 -72.79 -5.06 -0.92
C VAL A 163 -73.93 -5.79 -1.62
N GLU A 164 -74.99 -5.05 -1.89
CA GLU A 164 -76.25 -5.55 -2.45
C GLU A 164 -76.04 -6.35 -3.75
N GLY A 165 -75.11 -5.93 -4.61
CA GLY A 165 -74.80 -6.60 -5.88
C GLY A 165 -74.06 -7.94 -5.76
N VAL A 166 -73.43 -8.20 -4.63
CA VAL A 166 -72.79 -9.49 -4.33
C VAL A 166 -73.73 -10.36 -3.49
N ALA A 167 -74.59 -9.74 -2.69
CA ALA A 167 -75.56 -10.40 -1.83
C ALA A 167 -76.65 -11.16 -2.61
N SER A 168 -77.04 -10.67 -3.79
CA SER A 168 -78.12 -11.27 -4.59
C SER A 168 -77.75 -11.31 -6.08
N GLU A 169 -77.78 -12.52 -6.63
CA GLU A 169 -77.60 -12.75 -8.06
C GLU A 169 -78.77 -12.12 -8.84
N GLY A 170 -78.44 -11.22 -9.78
CA GLY A 170 -79.43 -10.46 -10.56
C GLY A 170 -79.75 -9.06 -10.02
N TRP A 171 -79.12 -8.62 -8.93
CA TRP A 171 -79.27 -7.25 -8.45
C TRP A 171 -78.58 -6.25 -9.40
N VAL A 172 -79.36 -5.30 -9.92
CA VAL A 172 -78.88 -4.24 -10.83
C VAL A 172 -78.95 -2.91 -10.11
N ARG A 173 -77.80 -2.20 -10.03
CA ARG A 173 -77.75 -0.85 -9.45
C ARG A 173 -78.65 0.09 -10.27
N GLY A 174 -79.67 0.66 -9.61
CA GLY A 174 -80.69 1.49 -10.26
C GLY A 174 -81.99 0.76 -10.61
N GLY A 175 -82.08 -0.54 -10.31
CA GLY A 175 -83.25 -1.37 -10.56
C GLY A 175 -83.40 -1.75 -12.04
N VAL A 176 -84.31 -2.70 -12.31
CA VAL A 176 -84.70 -3.06 -13.68
C VAL A 176 -85.84 -2.14 -14.12
N PRO A 177 -85.73 -1.44 -15.27
CA PRO A 177 -86.78 -0.53 -15.72
C PRO A 177 -88.07 -1.30 -16.01
N SER A 178 -89.14 -0.98 -15.29
CA SER A 178 -90.43 -1.69 -15.38
C SER A 178 -91.03 -1.68 -16.78
N ARG A 179 -90.71 -0.63 -17.57
CA ARG A 179 -91.16 -0.48 -18.96
C ARG A 179 -90.55 -1.52 -19.89
N GLU A 180 -89.24 -1.78 -19.80
CA GLU A 180 -88.60 -2.82 -20.62
C GLU A 180 -89.07 -4.20 -20.17
N LEU A 181 -89.24 -4.43 -18.87
CA LEU A 181 -89.77 -5.70 -18.35
C LEU A 181 -91.18 -6.01 -18.89
N THR A 182 -92.04 -4.99 -18.99
CA THR A 182 -93.39 -5.14 -19.56
C THR A 182 -93.34 -5.35 -21.08
N LYS A 183 -92.43 -4.67 -21.77
CA LYS A 183 -92.24 -4.79 -23.23
C LYS A 183 -91.70 -6.17 -23.60
N ASP A 184 -90.69 -6.66 -22.89
CA ASP A 184 -90.12 -7.99 -23.12
C ASP A 184 -91.16 -9.07 -22.84
N MET A 185 -91.90 -8.98 -21.72
CA MET A 185 -93.01 -9.90 -21.43
C MET A 185 -94.08 -9.89 -22.53
N ASN A 186 -94.47 -8.72 -23.03
CA ASN A 186 -95.42 -8.61 -24.14
C ASN A 186 -94.85 -9.25 -25.42
N TYR A 187 -93.58 -8.98 -25.75
CA TYR A 187 -92.92 -9.54 -26.92
C TYR A 187 -92.90 -11.08 -26.89
N TYR A 188 -92.48 -11.69 -25.78
CA TYR A 188 -92.43 -13.16 -25.63
C TYR A 188 -93.82 -13.83 -25.61
N THR A 189 -94.87 -13.13 -25.16
CA THR A 189 -96.21 -13.71 -25.05
C THR A 189 -97.06 -13.55 -26.30
N THR A 190 -96.84 -12.48 -27.07
CA THR A 190 -97.70 -12.14 -28.22
C THR A 190 -97.03 -12.33 -29.57
N HIS A 191 -95.70 -12.49 -29.61
CA HIS A 191 -94.97 -12.65 -30.87
C HIS A 191 -94.25 -14.00 -30.95
N THR A 192 -94.35 -14.66 -32.10
CA THR A 192 -93.61 -15.91 -32.41
C THR A 192 -92.39 -15.62 -33.28
N ALA A 193 -91.36 -16.47 -33.19
CA ALA A 193 -90.03 -16.25 -33.79
C ALA A 193 -90.01 -16.03 -35.32
N GLY A 194 -91.12 -16.28 -36.03
CA GLY A 194 -91.24 -16.08 -37.48
C GLY A 194 -92.25 -15.01 -37.90
N GLN A 195 -92.75 -14.18 -36.98
CA GLN A 195 -93.86 -13.27 -37.24
C GLN A 195 -93.49 -12.02 -38.05
N TYR A 196 -92.19 -11.71 -38.15
CA TYR A 196 -91.67 -10.59 -38.93
C TYR A 196 -90.56 -11.08 -39.86
N VAL A 197 -90.92 -11.39 -41.11
CA VAL A 197 -90.02 -11.51 -42.27
C VAL A 197 -90.37 -10.37 -43.22
#